data_AF-A0A1G6W3M1-F1
#
_entry.id   AF-A0A1G6W3M1-F1
#
_cell.length_a   1.000
_cell.length_b   1.000
_cell.length_c   1.000
_cell.angle_alpha   90.00
_cell.angle_beta   90.00
_cell.angle_gamma   90.00
#
_symmetry.space_group_name_H-M   'P 1'
#
loop_
_entity.id
_entity.type
_entity.pdbx_description
1 polymer ?
#
loop_
_entity_poly.entity_id
_entity_poly.type
_entity_poly.pdbx_seq_one_letter_code
_entity_poly.pdbx_strand_id
1 'polypeptide(L)'
;MPTVSTKVMQRFLDDFAKTLADDEHAVLVLDGAGWHAATSLRVPENITLVHQPPYSPECNPVERVWLFLRERFLSLQVWPDKEAIIQACCDAWNALVDEADRLQSLCLQPWVKKVIL
;
A
#
# COMPACT_ATOMS: atom_id res chain seq x y z
N MET A 1 -4.76 2.57 -15.66
CA MET A 1 -3.35 2.16 -15.89
C MET A 1 -3.14 0.76 -15.28
N PRO A 2 -2.88 -0.31 -16.06
CA PRO A 2 -2.65 -1.64 -15.47
C PRO A 2 -1.17 -2.04 -15.41
N THR A 3 -0.22 -1.09 -15.50
CA THR A 3 1.21 -1.41 -15.52
C THR A 3 1.94 -0.74 -14.36
N VAL A 4 2.85 -1.49 -13.76
CA VAL A 4 3.80 -1.02 -12.74
C VAL A 4 5.13 -0.71 -13.42
N SER A 5 5.75 0.41 -13.04
CA SER A 5 7.06 0.83 -13.57
C SER A 5 7.66 1.90 -12.68
N THR A 6 8.96 2.16 -12.82
CA THR A 6 9.63 3.27 -12.14
C THR A 6 8.96 4.61 -12.45
N LYS A 7 8.47 4.83 -13.68
CA LYS A 7 7.76 6.06 -14.06
C LYS A 7 6.44 6.21 -13.30
N VAL A 8 5.71 5.12 -13.13
CA VAL A 8 4.45 5.12 -12.37
C VAL A 8 4.73 5.32 -10.88
N MET A 9 5.78 4.68 -10.34
CA MET A 9 6.20 4.89 -8.95
C MET A 9 6.63 6.34 -8.68
N GLN A 10 7.42 6.95 -9.58
CA GLN A 10 7.77 8.37 -9.46
C GLN A 10 6.51 9.24 -9.41
N ARG A 11 5.57 8.99 -10.33
CA ARG A 11 4.31 9.73 -10.37
C ARG A 11 3.50 9.58 -9.08
N PHE A 12 3.47 8.37 -8.51
CA PHE A 12 2.84 8.12 -7.22
C PHE A 12 3.48 8.94 -6.11
N LEU A 13 4.82 8.93 -5.99
CA LEU A 13 5.52 9.71 -4.98
C LEU A 13 5.25 11.22 -5.12
N ASP A 14 5.31 11.74 -6.35
CA ASP A 14 5.08 13.16 -6.63
C ASP A 14 3.65 13.60 -6.27
N ASP A 15 2.66 12.74 -6.53
CA ASP A 15 1.25 13.06 -6.25
C ASP A 15 0.92 12.84 -4.76
N PHE A 16 1.46 11.79 -4.14
CA PHE A 16 1.29 11.50 -2.72
C PHE A 16 1.95 12.57 -1.84
N ALA A 17 3.14 13.07 -2.19
CA ALA A 17 3.79 14.14 -1.45
C ALA A 17 2.94 15.42 -1.35
N LYS A 18 2.10 15.70 -2.36
CA LYS A 18 1.20 16.86 -2.38
C LYS A 18 -0.04 16.70 -1.50
N THR A 19 -0.33 15.49 -1.04
CA THR A 19 -1.48 15.24 -0.14
C THR A 19 -1.12 15.42 1.33
N LEU A 20 0.17 15.48 1.65
CA LEU A 20 0.67 15.69 3.00
C LEU A 20 0.60 17.19 3.35
N ALA A 21 0.25 17.51 4.60
CA ALA A 21 0.31 18.88 5.11
C ALA A 21 1.77 19.34 5.27
N ASP A 22 1.98 20.66 5.38
CA ASP A 22 3.32 21.27 5.44
C ASP A 22 4.16 20.77 6.63
N ASP A 23 3.52 20.34 7.72
CA ASP A 23 4.14 19.80 8.93
C ASP A 23 4.10 18.25 9.01
N GLU A 24 3.70 17.57 7.94
CA GLU A 24 3.65 16.12 7.85
C GLU A 24 4.85 15.54 7.08
N HIS A 25 5.49 14.54 7.68
CA HIS A 25 6.52 13.73 7.03
C HIS A 25 6.08 12.27 6.96
N ALA A 26 6.03 11.69 5.77
CA ALA A 26 5.63 10.30 5.59
C ALA A 26 6.84 9.35 5.55
N VAL A 27 6.78 8.27 6.33
CA VAL A 27 7.69 7.14 6.19
C VAL A 27 6.98 6.04 5.42
N LEU A 28 7.38 5.81 4.16
CA LEU A 28 6.81 4.79 3.28
C LEU A 28 7.62 3.51 3.36
N VAL A 29 6.98 2.45 3.83
CA VAL A 29 7.60 1.13 3.98
C VAL A 29 7.31 0.31 2.73
N LEU A 30 8.36 -0.16 2.05
CA LEU A 30 8.28 -0.78 0.74
C LEU A 30 8.91 -2.18 0.74
N ASP A 31 8.39 -3.06 -0.12
CA ASP A 31 9.05 -4.31 -0.44
C ASP A 31 10.23 -4.11 -1.43
N GLY A 32 10.85 -5.21 -1.85
CA GLY A 32 11.98 -5.22 -2.77
C GLY A 32 11.63 -5.15 -4.26
N ALA A 33 10.42 -4.75 -4.66
CA ALA A 33 10.08 -4.67 -6.09
C ALA A 33 11.02 -3.71 -6.83
N GLY A 34 11.45 -4.07 -8.05
CA GLY A 34 12.49 -3.32 -8.77
C GLY A 34 12.15 -1.84 -9.04
N TRP A 35 10.87 -1.50 -9.18
CA TRP A 35 10.43 -0.11 -9.33
C TRP A 35 10.38 0.68 -8.01
N HIS A 36 10.43 0.03 -6.84
CA HIS A 36 10.54 0.69 -5.54
C HIS A 36 11.98 1.11 -5.22
N ALA A 37 12.98 0.36 -5.71
CA ALA A 37 14.41 0.59 -5.43
C ALA A 37 15.18 1.16 -6.62
N ALA A 38 14.48 1.68 -7.65
CA ALA A 38 15.14 2.19 -8.84
C ALA A 38 15.93 3.46 -8.51
N THR A 39 17.21 3.49 -8.88
CA THR A 39 18.14 4.60 -8.61
C THR A 39 17.77 5.91 -9.30
N SER A 40 16.86 5.85 -10.29
CA SER A 40 16.32 7.01 -10.98
C SER A 40 15.13 7.68 -10.27
N LEU A 41 14.62 7.09 -9.19
CA LEU A 41 13.58 7.73 -8.37
C LEU A 41 14.13 8.97 -7.68
N ARG A 42 13.34 10.04 -7.72
CA ARG A 42 13.55 11.27 -6.95
C ARG A 42 12.52 11.29 -5.84
N VAL A 43 12.95 10.99 -4.61
CA VAL A 43 12.07 10.98 -3.45
C VAL A 43 11.79 12.43 -3.02
N PRO A 44 10.52 12.84 -2.88
CA PRO A 44 10.16 14.16 -2.32
C PRO A 44 10.71 14.37 -0.91
N GLU A 45 11.01 15.61 -0.55
CA GLU A 45 11.69 15.93 0.73
C GLU A 45 10.87 15.57 1.98
N ASN A 46 9.54 15.56 1.87
CA ASN A 46 8.61 15.19 2.94
C ASN A 46 8.30 13.67 2.99
N ILE A 47 9.09 12.85 2.31
CA ILE A 47 8.95 11.39 2.28
C ILE A 47 10.29 10.70 2.55
N THR A 48 10.29 9.70 3.42
CA THR A 48 11.39 8.74 3.58
C THR A 48 10.94 7.37 3.11
N LEU A 49 11.73 6.72 2.25
CA LEU A 49 11.50 5.33 1.86
C LEU A 49 12.28 4.39 2.78
N VAL A 50 11.60 3.37 3.31
CA VAL A 50 12.19 2.31 4.14
C VAL A 50 11.93 0.97 3.47
N HIS A 51 13.00 0.31 3.04
CA HIS A 51 12.90 -1.00 2.42
C HIS A 51 12.91 -2.11 3.46
N GLN A 52 11.98 -3.05 3.32
CA GLN A 52 11.93 -4.25 4.13
C GLN A 52 13.06 -5.22 3.74
N PRO A 53 13.46 -6.13 4.66
CA PRO A 53 14.33 -7.24 4.31
C PRO A 53 13.76 -8.06 3.14
N PRO A 54 14.62 -8.59 2.26
CA PRO A 54 14.17 -9.47 1.18
C PRO A 54 13.40 -10.67 1.73
N TYR A 55 12.33 -11.06 1.02
CA TYR A 55 11.51 -12.25 1.34
C TYR A 55 10.84 -12.24 2.72
N SER A 56 10.48 -11.06 3.23
CA SER A 56 9.78 -10.90 4.52
C SER A 56 8.35 -10.37 4.39
N PRO A 57 7.43 -11.04 3.67
CA PRO A 57 6.04 -10.59 3.52
C PRO A 57 5.30 -10.50 4.87
N GLU A 58 5.68 -11.29 5.87
CA GLU A 58 5.14 -11.23 7.24
C GLU A 58 5.39 -9.89 7.93
N CYS A 59 6.43 -9.16 7.49
CA CYS A 59 6.74 -7.83 8.00
C CYS A 59 5.90 -6.73 7.32
N ASN A 60 5.27 -7.03 6.17
CA ASN A 60 4.55 -6.04 5.37
C ASN A 60 3.07 -5.91 5.78
N PRO A 61 2.63 -4.78 6.36
CA PRO A 61 1.25 -4.55 6.75
C PRO A 61 0.23 -4.78 5.63
N VAL A 62 0.59 -4.45 4.39
CA VAL A 62 -0.34 -4.55 3.25
C VAL A 62 -0.75 -6.00 2.95
N GLU A 63 0.10 -6.98 3.27
CA GLU A 63 -0.22 -8.40 3.06
C GLU A 63 -1.39 -8.86 3.95
N ARG A 64 -1.53 -8.27 5.14
CA ARG A 64 -2.69 -8.54 6.01
C ARG A 64 -3.96 -7.91 5.49
N VAL A 65 -3.86 -6.73 4.88
CA VAL A 65 -4.98 -6.09 4.19
C VAL A 65 -5.42 -6.94 3.01
N TRP A 66 -4.50 -7.42 2.18
CA TRP A 66 -4.82 -8.30 1.05
C TRP A 66 -5.48 -9.60 1.48
N LEU A 67 -4.95 -10.25 2.53
CA LEU A 67 -5.54 -11.45 3.09
C LEU A 67 -6.99 -11.19 3.53
N PHE A 68 -7.23 -10.12 4.29
CA PHE A 68 -8.56 -9.76 4.77
C PHE A 68 -9.54 -9.52 3.61
N LEU A 69 -9.16 -8.70 2.63
CA LEU A 69 -10.02 -8.40 1.48
C LEU A 69 -10.36 -9.67 0.68
N ARG A 70 -9.37 -10.54 0.48
CA ARG A 70 -9.55 -11.81 -0.24
C ARG A 70 -10.50 -12.74 0.50
N GLU A 71 -10.28 -12.97 1.79
CA GLU A 71 -11.12 -13.88 2.58
C GLU A 71 -12.55 -13.35 2.73
N ARG A 72 -12.71 -12.04 2.91
CA ARG A 72 -14.00 -11.45 3.26
C ARG A 72 -14.90 -11.10 2.07
N PHE A 73 -14.31 -10.69 0.95
CA PHE A 73 -15.06 -10.10 -0.17
C PHE A 73 -14.77 -10.73 -1.53
N LEU A 74 -13.52 -11.16 -1.78
CA LEU A 74 -13.07 -11.46 -3.16
C LEU A 74 -12.89 -12.96 -3.46
N SER A 75 -13.01 -13.83 -2.46
CA SER A 75 -12.79 -15.28 -2.64
C SER A 75 -13.91 -15.96 -3.43
N LEU A 76 -13.52 -16.95 -4.23
CA LEU A 76 -14.43 -17.84 -4.99
C LEU A 76 -15.36 -17.11 -5.97
N GLN A 77 -14.94 -15.97 -6.51
CA GLN A 77 -15.69 -15.20 -7.50
C GLN A 77 -15.21 -15.49 -8.92
N VAL A 78 -16.13 -15.45 -9.88
CA VAL A 78 -15.84 -15.47 -11.32
C VAL A 78 -16.40 -14.20 -11.93
N TRP A 79 -15.55 -13.42 -12.60
CA TRP A 79 -15.90 -12.11 -13.12
C TRP A 79 -16.01 -12.13 -14.64
N PRO A 80 -17.01 -11.42 -15.21
CA PRO A 80 -17.26 -11.43 -16.66
C PRO A 80 -16.21 -10.65 -17.44
N ASP A 81 -15.61 -9.63 -16.83
CA ASP A 81 -14.61 -8.78 -17.45
C ASP A 81 -13.73 -8.10 -16.39
N LYS A 82 -12.78 -7.30 -16.88
CA LYS A 82 -11.85 -6.55 -16.06
C LYS A 82 -12.52 -5.45 -15.23
N GLU A 83 -13.55 -4.79 -15.76
CA GLU A 83 -14.21 -3.69 -15.06
C GLU A 83 -14.97 -4.22 -13.85
N ALA A 84 -15.58 -5.41 -13.96
CA ALA A 84 -16.18 -6.10 -12.83
C ALA A 84 -15.15 -6.44 -11.72
N ILE A 85 -13.93 -6.84 -12.10
CA ILE A 85 -12.83 -7.07 -11.13
C ILE A 85 -12.46 -5.77 -10.43
N ILE A 86 -12.28 -4.68 -11.18
CA ILE A 86 -11.92 -3.36 -10.61
C ILE A 86 -13.01 -2.90 -9.65
N GLN A 87 -14.27 -2.97 -10.06
CA GLN A 87 -15.40 -2.57 -9.23
C GLN A 87 -15.46 -3.38 -7.93
N ALA A 88 -15.30 -4.71 -8.00
CA ALA A 88 -15.30 -5.56 -6.81
C ALA A 88 -14.15 -5.21 -5.84
N CYS A 89 -12.95 -4.93 -6.37
CA CYS A 89 -11.83 -4.45 -5.57
C CYS A 89 -12.12 -3.09 -4.93
N CYS A 90 -12.74 -2.15 -5.66
CA CYS A 90 -13.15 -0.85 -5.14
C CYS A 90 -14.19 -1.00 -4.02
N ASP A 91 -15.21 -1.83 -4.21
CA ASP A 91 -16.26 -2.07 -3.22
C ASP A 91 -15.67 -2.68 -1.94
N ALA A 92 -14.80 -3.69 -2.08
CA ALA A 92 -14.11 -4.31 -0.96
C ALA A 92 -13.19 -3.33 -0.20
N TRP A 93 -12.44 -2.50 -0.95
CA TRP A 93 -11.58 -1.47 -0.37
C TRP A 93 -12.39 -0.43 0.41
N ASN A 94 -13.45 0.12 -0.19
CA ASN A 94 -14.30 1.12 0.45
C ASN A 94 -14.99 0.57 1.70
N ALA A 95 -15.46 -0.69 1.66
CA ALA A 95 -16.00 -1.35 2.84
C ALA A 95 -14.97 -1.46 3.98
N LEU A 96 -13.69 -1.71 3.69
CA LEU A 96 -12.65 -1.72 4.71
C LEU A 96 -12.30 -0.30 5.21
N VAL A 97 -12.32 0.71 4.33
CA VAL A 97 -12.08 2.11 4.71
C VAL A 97 -13.12 2.61 5.72
N ASP A 98 -14.37 2.18 5.57
CA ASP A 98 -15.44 2.49 6.53
C ASP A 98 -15.23 1.82 7.91
N GLU A 99 -14.33 0.83 8.01
CA GLU A 99 -13.93 0.15 9.26
C GLU A 99 -12.52 0.59 9.71
N ALA A 100 -12.31 1.87 10.03
CA ALA A 100 -11.00 2.41 10.38
C ALA A 100 -10.25 1.61 11.48
N ASP A 101 -10.95 1.16 12.52
CA ASP A 101 -10.38 0.32 13.59
C ASP A 101 -9.86 -1.03 13.06
N ARG A 102 -10.57 -1.61 12.08
CA ARG A 102 -10.14 -2.85 11.42
C ARG A 102 -8.84 -2.60 10.66
N LEU A 103 -8.78 -1.55 9.84
CA LEU A 103 -7.59 -1.21 9.07
C LEU A 103 -6.38 -0.98 9.99
N GLN A 104 -6.58 -0.23 11.09
CA GLN A 104 -5.54 -0.05 12.09
C GLN A 104 -5.09 -1.39 12.70
N SER A 105 -6.02 -2.27 13.08
CA SER A 105 -5.69 -3.57 13.66
C SER A 105 -4.90 -4.49 12.73
N LEU A 106 -5.13 -4.38 11.41
CA LEU A 106 -4.41 -5.15 10.40
C LEU A 106 -2.99 -4.61 10.19
N CYS A 107 -2.84 -3.28 10.21
CA CYS A 107 -1.59 -2.64 9.82
C CYS A 107 -0.62 -2.39 10.99
N LEU A 108 -1.12 -2.30 12.23
CA LEU A 108 -0.34 -1.94 13.41
C LEU A 108 0.45 -3.13 13.98
N GLN A 109 1.40 -3.62 13.18
CA GLN A 109 2.29 -4.74 13.51
C GLN A 109 3.17 -4.42 14.74
N PRO A 110 3.64 -5.44 15.49
CA PRO A 110 4.46 -5.21 16.70
C PRO A 110 5.70 -4.36 16.47
N TRP A 111 6.32 -4.44 15.30
CA TRP A 111 7.50 -3.64 14.98
C TRP A 111 7.12 -2.17 14.69
N VAL A 112 5.99 -1.91 14.04
CA VAL A 112 5.49 -0.54 13.79
C VAL A 112 5.21 0.16 15.12
N LYS A 113 4.57 -0.54 16.05
CA LYS A 113 4.28 -0.01 17.40
C LYS A 113 5.54 0.46 18.13
N LYS A 114 6.67 -0.23 17.96
CA LYS A 114 7.94 0.15 18.60
C LYS A 114 8.58 1.40 18.01
N VAL A 115 8.17 1.80 16.81
CA VAL A 115 8.73 2.96 16.09
C VAL A 115 7.89 4.20 16.32
N ILE A 116 6.56 4.06 16.45
CA ILE A 116 5.63 5.19 16.53
C ILE A 116 5.06 5.46 17.94
N LEU A 117 5.32 4.58 18.91
CA LEU A 117 4.93 4.72 20.33
C LEU A 117 6.18 4.74 21.20
#